data_AF-A0AAE2PU65-F1
#
_entry.id   AF-A0AAE2PU65-F1
#
_cell.length_a   1.000
_cell.length_b   1.000
_cell.length_c   1.000
_cell.angle_alpha   90.00
_cell.angle_beta   90.00
_cell.angle_gamma   90.00
#
_symmetry.space_group_name_H-M   'P 1'
#
loop_
_entity.id
_entity.type
_entity.pdbx_description
1 polymer ?
#
loop_
_entity_poly.entity_id
_entity_poly.type
_entity_poly.pdbx_seq_one_letter_code
_entity_poly.pdbx_strand_id
1 'polypeptide(L)'
;MFKQLICVLLLTGCVIDQAWSRQSCPDKSMIRNVKGYFQYRQDGVLWQGPKVEPNEFINRFLGAVFAPERDGDQKIGYVEKCVYKNYREQQVVLRPRISGSENNMSLTDSLRWAQDKASFEQPVYVCEDNQPHNCAFEINDPRR
;
A
#
# COMPACT_ATOMS: atom_id res chain seq x y z
N MET A 1 55.53 -2.13 21.31
CA MET A 1 55.17 -1.79 19.91
C MET A 1 53.64 -1.77 19.82
N PHE A 2 53.03 -0.62 20.14
CA PHE A 2 51.58 -0.46 20.36
C PHE A 2 51.03 0.61 19.40
N LYS A 3 51.31 0.45 18.10
CA LYS A 3 51.04 1.47 17.07
C LYS A 3 50.53 0.86 15.75
N GLN A 4 49.78 -0.24 15.84
CA GLN A 4 49.14 -0.87 14.67
C GLN A 4 47.61 -0.90 14.72
N LEU A 5 46.97 -0.23 15.68
CA LEU A 5 45.55 -0.49 15.99
C LEU A 5 44.56 0.66 15.71
N ILE A 6 44.98 1.78 15.11
CA ILE A 6 44.12 2.99 15.07
C ILE A 6 43.66 3.44 13.67
N CYS A 7 44.25 2.99 12.56
CA CYS A 7 43.96 3.63 11.26
C CYS A 7 43.09 2.83 10.27
N VAL A 8 42.60 1.63 10.61
CA VAL A 8 41.80 0.80 9.67
C VAL A 8 40.44 0.43 10.26
N LEU A 9 39.74 1.40 10.86
CA LEU A 9 38.39 1.20 11.41
C LEU A 9 37.37 2.25 10.92
N LEU A 10 37.74 3.12 9.97
CA LEU A 10 36.90 4.24 9.52
C LEU A 10 36.55 4.20 8.03
N LEU A 11 36.25 3.01 7.51
CA LEU A 11 35.59 2.86 6.20
C LEU A 11 34.32 2.00 6.32
N THR A 12 33.60 2.11 7.42
CA THR A 12 32.16 1.83 7.42
C THR A 12 31.46 3.00 6.74
N GLY A 13 31.42 2.96 5.41
CA GLY A 13 30.47 3.75 4.65
C GLY A 13 29.07 3.36 5.13
N CYS A 14 28.43 4.24 5.90
CA CYS A 14 27.00 4.15 6.13
C CYS A 14 26.33 4.32 4.76
N VAL A 15 26.02 3.21 4.11
CA VAL A 15 24.96 3.20 3.10
C VAL A 15 23.72 3.58 3.88
N ILE A 16 23.29 4.84 3.74
CA ILE A 16 21.99 5.28 4.22
C ILE A 16 21.01 4.53 3.32
N ASP A 17 20.60 3.35 3.77
CA ASP A 17 19.50 2.63 3.16
C ASP A 17 18.30 3.57 3.30
N GLN A 18 17.88 4.18 2.20
CA GLN A 18 16.63 4.92 2.13
C GLN A 18 15.54 3.89 2.36
N ALA A 19 15.17 3.68 3.63
CA ALA A 19 14.13 2.74 4.01
C ALA A 19 12.78 3.27 3.54
N TRP A 20 12.48 3.07 2.26
CA TRP A 20 11.14 3.20 1.72
C TRP A 20 10.24 2.25 2.52
N SER A 21 9.19 2.79 3.14
CA SER A 21 8.26 1.95 3.89
C SER A 21 7.44 1.17 2.88
N ARG A 22 7.81 -0.09 2.63
CA ARG A 22 6.98 -1.00 1.85
C ARG A 22 5.63 -1.17 2.55
N GLN A 23 4.58 -0.65 1.93
CA GLN A 23 3.20 -0.75 2.37
C GLN A 23 2.42 -1.71 1.48
N SER A 24 1.28 -2.15 1.97
CA SER A 24 0.37 -3.04 1.24
C SER A 24 -1.07 -2.77 1.65
N CYS A 25 -2.01 -3.38 0.92
CA CYS A 25 -3.40 -3.38 1.33
C CYS A 25 -3.57 -3.98 2.74
N PRO A 26 -4.51 -3.47 3.55
CA PRO A 26 -4.73 -4.00 4.89
C PRO A 26 -5.01 -5.50 4.90
N ASP A 27 -4.38 -6.22 5.83
CA ASP A 27 -4.72 -7.62 6.08
C ASP A 27 -6.16 -7.74 6.59
N LYS A 28 -6.87 -8.75 6.10
CA LYS A 28 -8.29 -8.97 6.44
C LYS A 28 -8.56 -9.04 7.95
N SER A 29 -7.63 -9.59 8.72
CA SER A 29 -7.72 -9.75 10.18
C SER A 29 -7.56 -8.42 10.93
N MET A 30 -6.96 -7.42 10.29
CA MET A 30 -6.72 -6.10 10.87
C MET A 30 -7.86 -5.12 10.60
N ILE A 31 -8.73 -5.41 9.63
CA ILE A 31 -9.87 -4.57 9.28
C ILE A 31 -10.99 -4.78 10.31
N ARG A 32 -11.41 -3.70 10.97
CA ARG A 32 -12.42 -3.75 12.04
C ARG A 32 -13.67 -2.96 11.65
N ASN A 33 -14.81 -3.35 12.23
CA ASN A 33 -16.00 -2.50 12.21
C ASN A 33 -15.86 -1.44 13.32
N VAL A 34 -15.67 -0.19 12.92
CA VAL A 34 -15.56 0.97 13.82
C VAL A 34 -16.64 1.98 13.47
N LYS A 35 -17.52 2.28 14.42
CA LYS A 35 -18.67 3.20 14.24
C LYS A 35 -19.53 2.83 13.01
N GLY A 36 -19.67 1.53 12.72
CA GLY A 36 -20.45 1.03 11.59
C GLY A 36 -19.74 1.11 10.25
N TYR A 37 -18.41 1.26 10.20
CA TYR A 37 -17.64 1.22 8.95
C TYR A 37 -16.49 0.23 9.06
N PHE A 38 -16.13 -0.42 7.96
CA PHE A 38 -14.85 -1.10 7.89
C PHE A 38 -13.71 -0.07 7.92
N GLN A 39 -12.78 -0.24 8.85
CA GLN A 39 -11.65 0.65 9.03
C GLN A 39 -10.37 -0.10 9.38
N TYR A 40 -9.25 0.46 8.92
CA TYR A 40 -7.91 0.10 9.35
C TYR A 40 -7.05 1.37 9.36
N ARG A 41 -6.14 1.49 10.33
CA ARG A 41 -5.23 2.63 10.42
C ARG A 41 -3.82 2.12 10.68
N GLN A 42 -2.89 2.55 9.84
CA GLN A 42 -1.46 2.29 9.98
C GLN A 42 -0.69 3.49 9.41
N ASP A 43 0.39 3.89 10.07
CA ASP A 43 1.36 4.87 9.56
C ASP A 43 0.72 6.17 9.02
N GLY A 44 -0.30 6.67 9.73
CA GLY A 44 -1.02 7.90 9.37
C GLY A 44 -2.10 7.73 8.29
N VAL A 45 -2.17 6.60 7.61
CA VAL A 45 -3.19 6.29 6.59
C VAL A 45 -4.42 5.66 7.24
N LEU A 46 -5.60 6.26 7.02
CA LEU A 46 -6.88 5.65 7.39
C LEU A 46 -7.49 4.96 6.17
N TRP A 47 -7.48 3.64 6.14
CA TRP A 47 -8.26 2.87 5.18
C TRP A 47 -9.70 2.79 5.66
N GLN A 48 -10.64 3.22 4.81
CA GLN A 48 -12.05 3.21 5.14
C GLN A 48 -12.89 2.60 4.02
N GLY A 49 -13.75 1.68 4.42
CA GLY A 49 -14.74 1.02 3.57
C GLY A 49 -16.16 1.57 3.77
N PRO A 50 -17.16 0.88 3.20
CA PRO A 50 -18.56 1.27 3.31
C PRO A 50 -19.10 1.14 4.73
N LYS A 51 -20.29 1.70 4.96
CA LYS A 51 -21.07 1.47 6.17
C LYS A 51 -21.55 0.02 6.19
N VAL A 52 -21.54 -0.60 7.36
CA VAL A 52 -21.84 -2.01 7.56
C VAL A 52 -22.56 -2.27 8.87
N GLU A 53 -23.34 -3.35 8.88
CA GLU A 53 -24.04 -3.83 10.08
C GLU A 53 -23.06 -4.30 11.17
N PRO A 54 -23.48 -4.33 12.44
CA PRO A 54 -22.70 -4.94 13.51
C PRO A 54 -22.32 -6.39 13.16
N ASN A 55 -21.14 -6.82 13.64
CA ASN A 55 -20.59 -8.18 13.42
C ASN A 55 -20.19 -8.51 11.97
N GLU A 56 -20.18 -7.52 11.07
CA GLU A 56 -19.56 -7.67 9.76
C GLU A 56 -18.03 -7.76 9.84
N PHE A 57 -17.46 -8.72 9.11
CA PHE A 57 -16.03 -8.96 8.99
C PHE A 57 -15.62 -9.28 7.55
N ILE A 58 -14.34 -9.04 7.25
CA ILE A 58 -13.74 -9.31 5.95
C ILE A 58 -13.34 -10.78 5.85
N ASN A 59 -13.79 -11.46 4.80
CA ASN A 59 -13.51 -12.88 4.56
C ASN A 59 -12.22 -13.09 3.77
N ARG A 60 -12.06 -12.37 2.65
CA ARG A 60 -10.90 -12.51 1.76
C ARG A 60 -10.56 -11.23 1.02
N PHE A 61 -9.29 -11.10 0.67
CA PHE A 61 -8.78 -10.09 -0.23
C PHE A 61 -8.92 -10.55 -1.68
N LEU A 62 -9.19 -9.60 -2.58
CA LEU A 62 -9.35 -9.85 -4.02
C LEU A 62 -8.30 -9.13 -4.86
N GLY A 63 -7.76 -8.02 -4.38
CA GLY A 63 -6.80 -7.24 -5.15
C GLY A 63 -6.77 -5.76 -4.82
N ALA A 64 -5.96 -5.03 -5.57
CA ALA A 64 -5.73 -3.60 -5.40
C ALA A 64 -5.71 -2.88 -6.74
N VAL A 65 -5.99 -1.58 -6.71
CA VAL A 65 -5.91 -0.70 -7.87
C VAL A 65 -5.00 0.48 -7.54
N PHE A 66 -4.04 0.73 -8.42
CA PHE A 66 -3.12 1.85 -8.40
C PHE A 66 -3.42 2.77 -9.57
N ALA A 67 -3.66 4.04 -9.28
CA ALA A 67 -3.87 5.09 -10.26
C ALA A 67 -2.55 5.84 -10.46
N PRO A 68 -1.94 5.76 -11.64
CA PRO A 68 -0.73 6.51 -11.94
C PRO A 68 -1.06 8.00 -12.13
N GLU A 69 -0.12 8.90 -11.83
CA GLU A 69 -0.30 10.34 -12.10
C GLU A 69 -0.25 10.63 -13.62
N ARG A 70 0.48 9.80 -14.36
CA ARG A 70 0.60 9.87 -15.82
C ARG A 70 0.50 8.47 -16.41
N ASP A 71 -0.03 8.38 -17.63
CA ASP A 71 -0.19 7.12 -18.34
C ASP A 71 1.10 6.31 -18.36
N GLY A 72 1.04 5.09 -17.80
CA GLY A 72 2.16 4.17 -17.76
C GLY A 72 3.17 4.38 -16.61
N ASP A 73 3.04 5.43 -15.81
CA ASP A 73 3.97 5.70 -14.70
C ASP A 73 3.70 4.78 -13.50
N GLN A 74 4.64 3.91 -13.16
CA GLN A 74 4.56 3.04 -11.98
C GLN A 74 5.28 3.62 -10.76
N LYS A 75 6.01 4.72 -10.95
CA LYS A 75 6.83 5.36 -9.91
C LYS A 75 6.11 6.52 -9.25
N ILE A 76 5.12 7.08 -9.94
CA ILE A 76 4.36 8.24 -9.49
C ILE A 76 2.87 7.99 -9.65
N GLY A 77 2.16 7.98 -8.53
CA GLY A 77 0.73 7.74 -8.46
C GLY A 77 0.24 7.51 -7.05
N TYR A 78 -0.87 6.80 -6.89
CA TYR A 78 -1.41 6.43 -5.58
C TYR A 78 -2.24 5.16 -5.67
N VAL A 79 -2.30 4.39 -4.59
CA VAL A 79 -3.26 3.29 -4.48
C VAL A 79 -4.66 3.87 -4.29
N GLU A 80 -5.53 3.67 -5.28
CA GLU A 80 -6.90 4.18 -5.25
C GLU A 80 -7.76 3.38 -4.25
N LYS A 81 -7.61 2.05 -4.26
CA LYS A 81 -8.45 1.15 -3.48
C LYS A 81 -7.88 -0.25 -3.31
N CYS A 82 -8.30 -0.89 -2.24
CA CYS A 82 -8.16 -2.32 -1.98
C CYS A 82 -9.55 -2.98 -2.00
N VAL A 83 -9.66 -4.14 -2.64
CA VAL A 83 -10.91 -4.84 -2.91
C VAL A 83 -10.96 -6.16 -2.13
N TYR A 84 -12.09 -6.43 -1.50
CA TYR A 84 -12.30 -7.56 -0.62
C TYR A 84 -13.69 -8.18 -0.82
N LYS A 85 -13.91 -9.33 -0.17
CA LYS A 85 -15.24 -9.89 0.11
C LYS A 85 -15.47 -9.91 1.62
N ASN A 86 -16.66 -9.51 2.07
CA ASN A 86 -17.10 -9.78 3.44
C ASN A 86 -17.56 -11.24 3.62
N TYR A 87 -17.95 -11.62 4.83
CA TYR A 87 -18.47 -12.97 5.12
C TYR A 87 -19.76 -13.32 4.36
N ARG A 88 -20.51 -12.33 3.87
CA ARG A 88 -21.68 -12.51 3.01
C ARG A 88 -21.34 -12.64 1.53
N GLU A 89 -20.05 -12.76 1.18
CA GLU A 89 -19.55 -12.77 -0.20
C GLU A 89 -19.92 -11.51 -1.01
N GLN A 90 -20.17 -10.39 -0.34
CA GLN A 90 -20.38 -9.10 -0.96
C GLN A 90 -19.05 -8.37 -1.15
N GLN A 91 -18.90 -7.66 -2.26
CA GLN A 91 -17.69 -6.90 -2.53
C GLN A 91 -17.61 -5.69 -1.59
N VAL A 92 -16.42 -5.50 -1.01
CA VAL A 92 -16.10 -4.38 -0.12
C VAL A 92 -14.88 -3.67 -0.67
N VAL A 93 -14.96 -2.34 -0.77
CA VAL A 93 -13.85 -1.50 -1.24
C VAL A 93 -13.38 -0.63 -0.09
N LEU A 94 -12.11 -0.80 0.31
CA LEU A 94 -11.44 0.11 1.23
C LEU A 94 -10.63 1.12 0.42
N ARG A 95 -10.74 2.39 0.76
CA ARG A 95 -9.96 3.48 0.15
C ARG A 95 -9.06 4.14 1.19
N PRO A 96 -7.82 4.50 0.83
CA PRO A 96 -6.96 5.23 1.73
C PRO A 96 -7.45 6.67 1.84
N ARG A 97 -7.68 7.12 3.07
CA ARG A 97 -7.88 8.52 3.43
C ARG A 97 -6.57 9.02 3.98
N ILE A 98 -5.79 9.63 3.12
CA ILE A 98 -4.49 10.18 3.49
C ILE A 98 -4.65 11.68 3.67
N SER A 99 -4.27 12.17 4.84
CA SER A 99 -4.27 13.60 5.17
C SER A 99 -2.89 14.19 4.86
N GLY A 100 -2.78 15.01 3.83
CA GLY A 100 -1.53 15.65 3.40
C GLY A 100 -1.52 15.93 1.89
N SER A 101 -0.73 16.91 1.44
CA SER A 101 -0.75 17.42 0.06
C SER A 101 0.02 16.57 -0.97
N GLU A 102 0.83 15.61 -0.54
CA GLU A 102 1.77 14.89 -1.42
C GLU A 102 1.94 13.45 -0.95
N ASN A 103 0.96 12.57 -1.24
CA ASN A 103 1.10 11.13 -0.96
C ASN A 103 1.32 10.39 -2.27
N ASN A 104 2.45 10.71 -2.89
CA ASN A 104 2.91 10.00 -4.06
C ASN A 104 3.35 8.60 -3.64
N MET A 105 3.04 7.60 -4.45
CA MET A 105 3.37 6.21 -4.23
C MET A 105 3.97 5.60 -5.49
N SER A 106 4.77 4.56 -5.30
CA SER A 106 5.34 3.76 -6.37
C SER A 106 5.01 2.28 -6.17
N LEU A 107 4.96 1.52 -7.28
CA LEU A 107 4.77 0.08 -7.23
C LEU A 107 6.10 -0.61 -6.96
N THR A 108 6.15 -1.50 -5.94
CA THR A 108 7.37 -2.22 -5.60
C THR A 108 7.65 -3.43 -6.48
N ASP A 109 6.62 -3.97 -7.14
CA ASP A 109 6.73 -5.19 -7.95
C ASP A 109 5.80 -5.14 -9.17
N SER A 110 6.30 -4.60 -10.29
CA SER A 110 5.56 -4.49 -11.55
C SER A 110 4.98 -5.81 -12.07
N LEU A 111 5.49 -6.99 -11.66
CA LEU A 111 5.04 -8.28 -12.20
C LEU A 111 3.66 -8.70 -11.69
N ARG A 112 3.27 -8.21 -10.51
CA ARG A 112 1.94 -8.49 -9.91
C ARG A 112 0.89 -7.47 -10.31
N TRP A 113 1.31 -6.39 -10.95
CA TRP A 113 0.47 -5.29 -11.39
C TRP A 113 0.29 -5.33 -12.91
N ALA A 114 -0.92 -5.65 -13.37
CA ALA A 114 -1.27 -5.59 -14.78
C ALA A 114 -1.90 -4.24 -15.11
N GLN A 115 -1.55 -3.67 -16.26
CA GLN A 115 -2.21 -2.45 -16.72
C GLN A 115 -3.63 -2.79 -17.20
N ASP A 116 -4.63 -2.06 -16.72
CA ASP A 116 -6.02 -2.14 -17.19
C ASP A 116 -6.49 -0.75 -17.63
N LYS A 117 -7.10 -0.70 -18.82
CA LYS A 117 -7.76 0.48 -19.38
C LYS A 117 -9.22 0.21 -19.73
N ALA A 118 -9.63 -1.05 -19.82
CA ALA A 118 -10.98 -1.41 -20.24
C ALA A 118 -12.00 -1.13 -19.14
N SER A 119 -11.60 -1.27 -17.87
CA SER A 119 -12.50 -1.11 -16.72
C SER A 119 -12.54 0.32 -16.15
N PHE A 120 -11.74 1.25 -16.69
CA PHE A 120 -11.52 2.59 -16.12
C PHE A 120 -11.41 3.66 -17.21
N GLU A 121 -11.80 4.90 -16.90
CA GLU A 121 -11.69 6.05 -17.82
C GLU A 121 -10.23 6.44 -18.11
N GLN A 122 -9.31 6.05 -17.23
CA GLN A 122 -7.86 6.26 -17.35
C GLN A 122 -7.11 4.93 -17.14
N PRO A 123 -5.91 4.74 -17.73
CA PRO A 123 -5.11 3.55 -17.48
C PRO A 123 -4.75 3.44 -15.99
N VAL A 124 -5.05 2.30 -15.39
CA VAL A 124 -4.68 1.97 -14.01
C VAL A 124 -3.83 0.71 -14.00
N TYR A 125 -3.22 0.43 -12.85
CA TYR A 125 -2.58 -0.84 -12.57
C TYR A 125 -3.43 -1.63 -11.58
N VAL A 126 -3.70 -2.90 -11.88
CA VAL A 126 -4.51 -3.80 -11.06
C VAL A 126 -3.64 -4.97 -10.60
N CYS A 127 -3.69 -5.25 -9.30
CA CYS A 127 -3.12 -6.47 -8.72
C CYS A 127 -4.27 -7.36 -8.27
N GLU A 128 -4.40 -8.55 -8.86
CA GLU A 128 -5.48 -9.51 -8.55
C GLU A 128 -5.00 -10.69 -7.67
N ASP A 129 -3.86 -10.50 -6.98
CA ASP A 129 -3.32 -11.51 -6.08
C ASP A 129 -4.15 -11.58 -4.79
N ASN A 130 -4.41 -12.79 -4.29
CA ASN A 130 -5.24 -12.98 -3.10
C ASN A 130 -4.49 -12.72 -1.79
N GLN A 131 -3.18 -12.46 -1.86
CA GLN A 131 -2.35 -12.06 -0.73
C GLN A 131 -2.11 -10.54 -0.74
N PRO A 132 -2.54 -9.79 0.30
CA PRO A 132 -2.36 -8.34 0.33
C PRO A 132 -0.92 -7.86 0.14
N HIS A 133 0.05 -8.60 0.70
CA HIS A 133 1.47 -8.28 0.60
C HIS A 133 2.07 -8.40 -0.82
N ASN A 134 1.41 -9.15 -1.72
CA ASN A 134 1.81 -9.23 -3.12
C ASN A 134 1.36 -7.98 -3.90
N CYS A 135 0.34 -7.28 -3.42
CA CYS A 135 -0.09 -5.97 -3.93
C CYS A 135 0.59 -4.84 -3.14
N ALA A 136 1.92 -4.88 -3.09
CA ALA A 136 2.73 -3.92 -2.36
C ALA A 136 3.07 -2.66 -3.18
N PHE A 137 3.26 -1.57 -2.45
CA PHE A 137 3.61 -0.26 -2.95
C PHE A 137 4.46 0.47 -1.90
N GLU A 138 5.16 1.51 -2.30
CA GLU A 138 5.94 2.37 -1.40
C GLU A 138 5.31 3.75 -1.36
N ILE A 139 5.34 4.38 -0.19
CA ILE A 139 5.01 5.79 -0.06
C ILE A 139 6.29 6.58 -0.31
N ASN A 140 6.26 7.42 -1.33
CA ASN A 140 7.33 8.35 -1.64
C ASN A 140 7.20 9.54 -0.66
N ASP A 141 7.95 9.52 0.44
CA ASP A 141 8.00 10.66 1.37
C ASP A 141 9.08 11.66 0.91
N PRO A 142 8.71 12.87 0.43
CA PRO A 142 9.70 13.87 0.01
C PRO A 142 10.47 14.49 1.19
N ARG A 143 10.07 14.22 2.44
CA ARG A 143 10.67 14.79 3.66
C ARG A 143 11.67 13.86 4.34
N ARG A 144 12.00 12.71 3.75
CA ARG A 144 12.92 11.72 4.31
C ARG A 144 14.15 11.50 3.44
#